data_AF-A0A2V9AFI2-F1
#
_entry.id   AF-A0A2V9AFI2-F1
#
_cell.length_a   1.000
_cell.length_b   1.000
_cell.length_c   1.000
_cell.angle_alpha   90.00
_cell.angle_beta   90.00
_cell.angle_gamma   90.00
#
_symmetry.space_group_name_H-M   'P 1'
#
loop_
_entity.id
_entity.type
_entity.pdbx_description
1 polymer ?
#
loop_
_entity_poly.entity_id
_entity_poly.type
_entity_poly.pdbx_seq_one_letter_code
_entity_poly.pdbx_strand_id
1 'polypeptide(L)'
;MHQPLAEVGKWLRRVVQGYFNYHAVPGNLPSLRSFQFEVRKRWLRVIRRRSQRSGMTWELMDRFAAEWLPEPKILHPYPYLRFDAKYPR
;
A
#
# COMPACT_ATOMS: atom_id res chain seq x y z
N MET A 1 -18.67 -4.17 5.83
CA MET A 1 -17.54 -4.78 5.07
C MET A 1 -17.33 -6.20 5.58
N HIS A 2 -17.83 -7.20 4.84
CA HIS A 2 -17.97 -8.59 5.34
C HIS A 2 -17.02 -9.60 4.65
N GLN A 3 -16.10 -9.12 3.82
CA GLN A 3 -15.19 -10.00 3.06
C GLN A 3 -14.14 -10.68 3.96
N PRO A 4 -13.71 -11.90 3.60
CA PRO A 4 -12.59 -12.57 4.27
C PRO A 4 -11.32 -11.71 4.28
N LEU A 5 -10.48 -11.89 5.30
CA LEU A 5 -9.31 -11.04 5.51
C LEU A 5 -8.29 -11.13 4.36
N ALA A 6 -8.08 -12.33 3.83
CA ALA A 6 -7.22 -12.57 2.67
C ALA A 6 -7.72 -11.86 1.40
N GLU A 7 -9.04 -11.83 1.15
CA GLU A 7 -9.59 -11.15 -0.03
C GLU A 7 -9.42 -9.63 0.05
N VAL A 8 -9.61 -9.05 1.24
CA VAL A 8 -9.29 -7.64 1.46
C VAL A 8 -7.79 -7.38 1.27
N GLY A 9 -6.93 -8.27 1.76
CA GLY A 9 -5.48 -8.19 1.58
C GLY A 9 -5.05 -8.22 0.11
N LYS A 10 -5.58 -9.16 -0.68
CA LYS A 10 -5.35 -9.25 -2.14
C LYS A 10 -5.77 -7.97 -2.86
N TRP A 11 -6.93 -7.41 -2.49
CA TRP A 11 -7.41 -6.17 -3.07
C TRP A 11 -6.52 -4.97 -2.69
N LEU A 12 -6.15 -4.84 -1.40
CA LEU A 12 -5.26 -3.78 -0.93
C LEU A 12 -3.88 -3.86 -1.60
N ARG A 13 -3.35 -5.06 -1.86
CA ARG A 13 -2.12 -5.24 -2.63
C ARG A 13 -2.19 -4.53 -3.97
N ARG A 14 -3.28 -4.73 -4.72
CA ARG A 14 -3.48 -4.10 -6.05
C ARG A 14 -3.57 -2.59 -5.94
N VAL A 15 -4.30 -2.07 -4.95
CA VAL A 15 -4.43 -0.63 -4.70
C VAL A 15 -3.08 0.01 -4.39
N VAL A 16 -2.34 -0.55 -3.43
CA VAL A 16 -1.03 -0.01 -3.03
C VAL A 16 -0.01 -0.14 -4.16
N GLN A 17 -0.02 -1.26 -4.89
CA GLN A 17 0.85 -1.43 -6.06
C GLN A 17 0.54 -0.40 -7.14
N GLY A 18 -0.73 -0.11 -7.41
CA GLY A 18 -1.14 0.93 -8.36
C GLY A 18 -0.62 2.31 -7.95
N TYR A 19 -0.74 2.67 -6.67
CA TYR A 19 -0.19 3.92 -6.14
C TYR A 19 1.34 3.97 -6.31
N PHE A 20 2.06 2.89 -5.99
CA PHE A 20 3.52 2.83 -6.16
C PHE A 20 3.92 2.92 -7.63
N ASN A 21 3.24 2.23 -8.53
CA ASN A 21 3.49 2.28 -9.97
C ASN A 21 3.36 3.70 -10.54
N TYR A 22 2.61 4.60 -9.91
CA TYR A 22 2.54 5.99 -10.34
C TYR A 22 3.57 6.86 -9.61
N HIS A 23 3.67 6.72 -8.28
CA HIS A 23 4.35 7.67 -7.42
C HIS A 23 5.79 7.28 -7.01
N ALA A 24 6.27 6.09 -7.37
CA ALA A 24 7.60 5.61 -6.97
C ALA A 24 8.75 6.20 -7.81
N VAL A 25 8.85 7.52 -7.80
CA VAL A 25 9.93 8.33 -8.40
C VAL A 25 10.94 8.76 -7.34
N PRO A 26 12.19 9.10 -7.70
CA PRO A 26 13.21 9.51 -6.74
C PRO A 26 12.74 10.70 -5.90
N GLY A 27 13.10 10.71 -4.61
CA GLY A 27 12.67 11.72 -3.63
C GLY A 27 11.31 11.46 -2.98
N ASN A 28 10.48 10.56 -3.52
CA ASN A 28 9.11 10.35 -3.01
C ASN A 28 8.96 9.14 -2.07
N LEU A 29 10.05 8.46 -1.70
CA LEU A 29 10.01 7.29 -0.81
C LEU A 29 9.32 7.55 0.54
N PRO A 30 9.50 8.71 1.22
CA PRO A 30 8.78 9.01 2.45
C PRO A 30 7.26 8.95 2.28
N SER A 31 6.73 9.51 1.19
CA SER A 31 5.29 9.48 0.89
C SER A 31 4.78 8.06 0.63
N LEU A 32 5.58 7.21 -0.03
CA LEU A 32 5.21 5.80 -0.23
C LEU A 32 5.08 5.05 1.11
N ARG A 33 6.04 5.27 2.02
CA ARG A 33 6.03 4.69 3.37
C ARG A 33 4.83 5.18 4.17
N SER A 34 4.58 6.49 4.17
CA SER A 34 3.42 7.09 4.85
C SER A 34 2.10 6.55 4.31
N PHE A 35 1.96 6.43 2.98
CA PHE A 35 0.77 5.86 2.36
C PHE A 35 0.54 4.41 2.79
N GLN A 36 1.57 3.57 2.71
CA GLN A 36 1.47 2.17 3.12
C GLN A 36 1.11 2.03 4.61
N PHE A 37 1.74 2.83 5.48
CA PHE A 37 1.44 2.85 6.91
C PHE A 37 -0.02 3.25 7.20
N GLU A 38 -0.50 4.29 6.54
CA GLU A 38 -1.86 4.80 6.69
C GLU A 38 -2.93 3.82 6.16
N VAL A 39 -2.60 3.01 5.16
CA VAL A 39 -3.41 1.85 4.73
C VAL A 39 -3.47 0.78 5.82
N ARG A 40 -2.31 0.37 6.38
CA ARG A 40 -2.24 -0.62 7.48
C ARG A 40 -3.07 -0.19 8.69
N LYS A 41 -2.91 1.07 9.12
CA LYS A 41 -3.63 1.66 10.25
C LYS A 41 -5.15 1.63 10.06
N ARG A 42 -5.63 2.02 8.86
CA ARG A 42 -7.06 1.96 8.53
C ARG A 42 -7.57 0.53 8.49
N TRP A 43 -6.81 -0.40 7.91
CA TRP A 43 -7.19 -1.80 7.83
C TRP A 43 -7.31 -2.42 9.23
N LEU A 44 -6.34 -2.19 10.13
CA LEU A 44 -6.41 -2.60 11.53
C LEU A 44 -7.67 -2.09 12.23
N ARG A 45 -8.00 -0.80 12.02
CA ARG A 45 -9.22 -0.19 12.60
C ARG A 45 -10.49 -0.87 12.10
N VAL A 46 -10.57 -1.22 10.81
CA VAL A 46 -11.71 -1.93 10.23
C VAL A 46 -11.82 -3.35 10.80
N ILE A 47 -10.71 -4.07 10.95
CA ILE A 47 -10.70 -5.43 11.52
C ILE A 47 -11.20 -5.41 12.96
N ARG A 48 -10.67 -4.49 13.77
CA ARG A 48 -11.06 -4.36 15.19
C ARG A 48 -12.53 -4.04 15.36
N ARG A 49 -13.09 -3.19 14.49
CA ARG A 49 -14.53 -2.87 14.51
C ARG A 49 -15.42 -4.04 14.11
N ARG A 50 -14.93 -4.95 13.27
CA ARG A 50 -15.71 -6.09 12.78
C ARG A 50 -15.84 -7.21 13.82
N SER A 51 -14.88 -7.35 14.74
CA SER A 51 -14.92 -8.39 15.75
C SER A 51 -15.10 -7.79 17.14
N GLN A 52 -16.20 -8.13 17.81
CA GLN A 52 -16.47 -7.75 19.20
C GLN A 52 -15.41 -8.27 20.19
N ARG A 53 -14.62 -9.29 19.80
CA ARG A 53 -13.50 -9.85 20.59
C ARG A 53 -12.18 -9.78 19.81
N SER A 54 -11.95 -8.71 19.07
CA SER A 54 -10.77 -8.62 18.18
C SER A 54 -9.45 -8.76 18.96
N GLY A 55 -8.78 -9.91 18.85
CA GLY A 55 -7.40 -10.12 19.29
C GLY A 55 -6.33 -9.54 18.35
N MET A 56 -6.72 -8.73 17.36
CA MET A 56 -5.79 -8.17 16.38
C MET A 56 -4.91 -7.07 17.00
N THR A 57 -3.65 -7.40 17.25
CA THR A 57 -2.60 -6.47 17.73
C THR A 57 -1.89 -5.78 16.56
N TRP A 58 -1.01 -4.82 16.86
CA TRP A 58 -0.18 -4.18 15.83
C TRP A 58 0.84 -5.17 15.25
N GLU A 59 1.40 -6.06 16.07
CA GLU A 59 2.37 -7.07 15.65
C GLU A 59 1.74 -8.10 14.69
N LEU A 60 0.50 -8.50 14.95
CA LEU A 60 -0.27 -9.33 14.03
C LEU A 60 -0.56 -8.58 12.72
N MET A 61 -0.95 -7.30 12.82
CA MET A 61 -1.18 -6.47 11.65
C MET A 61 0.08 -6.33 10.79
N ASP A 62 1.26 -6.19 11.40
CA ASP A 62 2.52 -6.07 10.64
C ASP A 62 2.85 -7.36 9.88
N ARG A 63 2.60 -8.54 10.48
CA ARG A 63 2.73 -9.81 9.76
C ARG A 63 1.76 -9.91 8.58
N PHE A 64 0.49 -9.58 8.79
CA PHE A 64 -0.49 -9.54 7.69
C PHE A 64 -0.10 -8.52 6.61
N ALA A 65 0.35 -7.34 7.02
CA ALA A 65 0.73 -6.30 6.07
C ALA A 65 1.99 -6.68 5.27
N ALA A 66 2.94 -7.39 5.89
CA ALA A 66 4.12 -7.90 5.20
C ALA A 66 3.78 -8.99 4.18
N GLU A 67 2.77 -9.82 4.46
CA GLU A 67 2.27 -10.83 3.52
C GLU A 67 1.58 -10.20 2.29
N TRP A 68 0.75 -9.17 2.52
CA TRP A 68 -0.15 -8.66 1.48
C TRP A 68 0.33 -7.37 0.79
N LEU A 69 0.93 -6.42 1.51
CA LEU A 69 1.24 -5.09 0.97
C LEU A 69 2.65 -5.05 0.37
N PRO A 70 2.82 -4.46 -0.83
CA PRO A 70 4.15 -4.34 -1.44
C PRO A 70 5.06 -3.43 -0.60
N GLU A 71 6.35 -3.72 -0.59
CA GLU A 71 7.35 -2.88 0.07
C GLU A 71 7.56 -1.55 -0.68
N PRO A 72 7.63 -0.40 0.03
CA PRO A 72 7.92 0.88 -0.59
C PRO A 72 9.34 0.90 -1.17
N LYS A 73 9.44 1.04 -2.49
CA LYS A 73 10.71 1.19 -3.22
C LYS A 73 10.56 2.13 -4.39
N ILE A 74 11.63 2.80 -4.79
CA ILE A 74 11.65 3.61 -6.01
C ILE A 74 11.64 2.66 -7.21
N LEU A 75 10.68 2.84 -8.12
CA LEU A 75 10.46 1.98 -9.30
C LEU A 75 10.82 2.68 -10.60
N HIS A 76 10.89 4.01 -10.58
CA HIS A 76 11.00 4.82 -11.79
C HIS A 76 12.15 5.82 -11.69
N PRO A 77 12.71 6.25 -12.83
CA PRO A 77 13.57 7.43 -12.88
C PRO A 77 12.77 8.69 -12.54
N TYR A 78 13.45 9.84 -12.47
CA TYR A 78 12.79 11.12 -12.27
C TYR A 78 11.68 11.37 -13.32
N PRO A 79 10.61 12.12 -12.96
CA PRO A 79 9.47 12.35 -13.86
C PRO A 79 9.86 12.91 -15.21
N TYR A 80 10.85 13.81 -15.26
CA TYR A 80 11.31 14.41 -16.51
C TYR A 80 11.93 13.39 -17.47
N LEU A 81 12.56 12.32 -16.98
CA LEU A 81 13.04 11.20 -17.83
C LEU A 81 11.92 10.22 -18.17
N ARG A 82 10.98 10.04 -17.24
CA ARG A 82 9.88 9.08 -17.37
C ARG A 82 8.85 9.51 -18.40
N PHE A 83 8.53 10.79 -18.42
CA PHE A 83 7.51 11.39 -19.27
C PHE A 83 8.10 12.20 -20.43
N ASP A 84 9.41 12.09 -20.67
CA ASP A 84 10.05 12.73 -21.80
C ASP A 84 9.43 12.20 -23.10
N ALA A 85 8.78 13.08 -23.86
CA ALA A 85 8.16 12.71 -25.12
C ALA A 85 9.26 12.55 -26.18
N LYS A 86 9.73 11.32 -26.42
CA LYS A 86 10.72 11.04 -27.47
C LYS A 86 10.23 11.36 -28.88
N TYR A 87 8.91 11.44 -29.10
CA TYR A 87 8.29 11.80 -30.36
C TYR A 87 7.06 12.69 -30.10
N PRO A 88 7.22 14.01 -29.97
CA PRO A 88 6.09 14.93 -30.01
C PRO A 88 5.39 14.78 -31.37
N ARG A 89 4.06 14.63 -31.36
CA ARG A 89 3.23 14.56 -32.57
C ARG A 89 3.07 15.93 -33.20
#